data_AF-A0A7J4PT32-F1
#
_entry.id   AF-A0A7J4PT32-F1
#
_cell.length_a   1.000
_cell.length_b   1.000
_cell.length_c   1.000
_cell.angle_alpha   90.00
_cell.angle_beta   90.00
_cell.angle_gamma   90.00
#
_symmetry.space_group_name_H-M   'P 1'
#
loop_
_entity.id
_entity.type
_entity.pdbx_description
1 polymer ?
#
loop_
_entity_poly.entity_id
_entity_poly.type
_entity_poly.pdbx_seq_one_letter_code
_entity_poly.pdbx_strand_id
1 'polypeptide(L)'
;LIPSGSFSGETARVYFLSKIDGASRFDASFASVAASRIITAVPFILGMTLGLAYLIFRCQVPSWVLNTCFVMMIFAVSVVVAFVGICFEERWLQRMVNLTIGPLERIVHRDLDRELCSGAVFGFQRSMHLLRHKNGAMLVSLIWAFAGWLCLEMVAFAAFRSLGFEVSLFAIFAVYSVIIVFQALPLVLPGGIGLVEILMTAIFSAVGISIYDAAAVTILIRLVQLWFLALLGGVSTVHLMRRIDRDRDEPASSGSSADAGI
;
A
#
# COMPACT_ATOMS: atom_id res chain seq x y z
N LEU A 1 -7.44 6.87 -7.32
CA LEU A 1 -8.04 6.23 -8.51
C LEU A 1 -7.30 6.68 -9.77
N ILE A 2 -6.01 6.33 -9.85
CA ILE A 2 -5.10 6.56 -10.98
C ILE A 2 -4.36 5.21 -11.16
N PRO A 3 -3.87 4.82 -12.35
CA PRO A 3 -3.10 3.58 -12.52
C PRO A 3 -2.01 3.49 -11.46
N SER A 4 -1.89 2.34 -10.79
CA SER A 4 -1.07 2.20 -9.59
C SER A 4 -1.48 3.15 -8.46
N GLY A 5 -2.73 3.08 -7.98
CA GLY A 5 -3.25 3.93 -6.90
C GLY A 5 -2.39 3.91 -5.62
N SER A 6 -1.68 2.80 -5.39
CA SER A 6 -0.66 2.66 -4.36
C SER A 6 0.57 3.57 -4.59
N PHE A 7 1.09 3.62 -5.83
CA PHE A 7 2.21 4.51 -6.21
C PHE A 7 1.79 5.97 -6.31
N SER A 8 0.58 6.26 -6.82
CA SER A 8 0.09 7.63 -6.98
C SER A 8 -0.19 8.29 -5.63
N GLY A 9 -0.82 7.58 -4.68
CA GLY A 9 -1.04 8.10 -3.32
C GLY A 9 0.26 8.32 -2.56
N GLU A 10 1.25 7.45 -2.76
CA GLU A 10 2.57 7.59 -2.15
C GLU A 10 3.41 8.69 -2.81
N THR A 11 3.32 8.86 -4.13
CA THR A 11 3.96 9.99 -4.82
C THR A 11 3.35 11.31 -4.37
N ALA A 12 2.02 11.36 -4.20
CA ALA A 12 1.35 12.51 -3.61
C ALA A 12 1.84 12.74 -2.17
N ARG A 13 1.98 11.68 -1.36
CA ARG A 13 2.53 11.79 0.00
C ARG A 13 3.96 12.33 0.01
N VAL A 14 4.83 11.85 -0.88
CA VAL A 14 6.20 12.36 -1.05
C VAL A 14 6.19 13.82 -1.52
N TYR A 15 5.31 14.19 -2.45
CA TYR A 15 5.17 15.56 -2.93
C TYR A 15 4.65 16.52 -1.84
N PHE A 16 3.66 16.11 -1.06
CA PHE A 16 3.15 16.93 0.04
C PHE A 16 4.19 17.05 1.17
N LEU A 17 4.87 15.96 1.53
CA LEU A 17 5.95 16.00 2.52
C LEU A 17 7.12 16.86 2.05
N SER A 18 7.52 16.78 0.78
CA SER A 18 8.61 17.63 0.25
C SER A 18 8.22 19.10 0.14
N LYS A 19 6.93 19.40 -0.04
CA LYS A 19 6.42 20.77 -0.07
C LYS A 19 6.28 21.39 1.33
N ILE A 20 6.01 20.58 2.35
CA ILE A 20 5.88 21.03 3.75
C ILE A 20 7.27 21.16 4.43
N ASP A 21 8.16 20.19 4.22
CA ASP A 21 9.45 20.09 4.94
C ASP A 21 10.64 20.72 4.17
N GLY A 22 10.40 21.24 2.96
CA GLY A 22 11.41 21.81 2.06
C GLY A 22 12.10 20.75 1.17
N ALA A 23 12.54 21.17 -0.02
CA ALA A 23 13.07 20.30 -1.08
C ALA A 23 14.34 19.49 -0.70
N SER A 24 14.95 19.73 0.47
CA SER A 24 16.17 19.06 0.94
C SER A 24 15.93 17.69 1.60
N ARG A 25 14.68 17.20 1.67
CA ARG A 25 14.32 15.93 2.35
C ARG A 25 13.53 14.92 1.50
N PHE A 26 13.64 14.98 0.18
CA PHE A 26 13.04 13.95 -0.69
C PHE A 26 13.44 12.53 -0.27
N ASP A 27 14.71 12.32 0.05
CA ASP A 27 15.27 11.03 0.50
C ASP A 27 14.54 10.45 1.73
N ALA A 28 14.23 11.29 2.71
CA ALA A 28 13.53 10.89 3.94
C ALA A 28 12.06 10.53 3.66
N SER A 29 11.42 11.24 2.74
CA SER A 29 10.03 10.95 2.33
C SER A 29 9.94 9.62 1.59
N PHE A 30 10.87 9.34 0.67
CA PHE A 30 10.97 8.05 0.01
C PHE A 30 11.29 6.92 0.99
N ALA A 31 12.19 7.14 1.95
CA ALA A 31 12.49 6.17 3.01
C ALA A 31 11.25 5.85 3.85
N SER A 32 10.44 6.85 4.20
CA SER A 32 9.18 6.61 4.92
C SER A 32 8.19 5.77 4.10
N VAL A 33 8.11 5.98 2.79
CA VAL A 33 7.26 5.17 1.91
C VAL A 33 7.75 3.73 1.84
N ALA A 34 9.05 3.53 1.59
CA ALA A 34 9.65 2.20 1.54
C ALA A 34 9.48 1.44 2.87
N ALA A 35 9.70 2.11 4.01
CA ALA A 35 9.45 1.53 5.32
C ALA A 35 7.98 1.16 5.51
N SER A 36 7.04 2.01 5.09
CA SER A 36 5.62 1.70 5.18
C SER A 36 5.25 0.46 4.36
N ARG A 37 5.87 0.25 3.19
CA ARG A 37 5.66 -0.94 2.36
C ARG A 37 6.13 -2.22 3.06
N ILE A 38 7.33 -2.19 3.63
CA ILE A 38 7.88 -3.31 4.40
C ILE A 38 6.97 -3.66 5.58
N ILE A 39 6.49 -2.64 6.30
CA ILE A 39 5.59 -2.83 7.44
C ILE A 39 4.25 -3.45 6.99
N THR A 40 3.66 -2.95 5.89
CA THR A 40 2.40 -3.51 5.37
C THR A 40 2.55 -4.90 4.75
N ALA A 41 3.76 -5.30 4.33
CA ALA A 41 4.00 -6.65 3.79
C ALA A 41 3.83 -7.75 4.84
N VAL A 42 4.08 -7.45 6.12
CA VAL A 42 3.99 -8.42 7.22
C VAL A 42 2.59 -9.00 7.39
N PRO A 43 1.51 -8.20 7.59
CA PRO A 43 0.15 -8.75 7.68
C PRO A 43 -0.25 -9.52 6.42
N PHE A 44 0.19 -9.09 5.23
CA PHE A 44 -0.11 -9.82 3.99
C PHE A 44 0.54 -11.20 3.96
N ILE A 45 1.84 -11.32 4.27
CA ILE A 45 2.52 -12.62 4.31
C ILE A 45 1.85 -13.55 5.36
N LEU A 46 1.45 -13.00 6.51
CA LEU A 46 0.70 -13.75 7.53
C LEU A 46 -0.68 -14.19 7.02
N GLY A 47 -1.39 -13.34 6.28
CA GLY A 47 -2.65 -13.71 5.63
C GLY A 47 -2.46 -14.84 4.61
N MET A 48 -1.40 -14.79 3.81
CA MET A 48 -1.08 -15.84 2.83
C MET A 48 -0.77 -17.17 3.49
N THR A 49 0.04 -17.18 4.55
CA THR A 49 0.39 -18.41 5.26
C THR A 49 -0.84 -19.04 5.90
N LEU A 50 -1.67 -18.25 6.59
CA LEU A 50 -2.89 -18.72 7.23
C LEU A 50 -3.93 -19.20 6.23
N GLY A 51 -4.11 -18.46 5.12
CA GLY A 51 -5.02 -18.83 4.05
C GLY A 51 -4.61 -20.13 3.37
N LEU A 52 -3.33 -20.25 3.00
CA LEU A 52 -2.80 -21.47 2.37
C LEU A 52 -2.88 -22.68 3.31
N ALA A 53 -2.52 -22.52 4.59
CA ALA A 53 -2.66 -23.58 5.58
C ALA A 53 -4.11 -24.05 5.68
N TYR A 54 -5.06 -23.12 5.71
CA TYR A 54 -6.48 -23.46 5.73
C TYR A 54 -6.92 -24.24 4.48
N LEU A 55 -6.50 -23.82 3.28
CA LEU A 55 -6.83 -24.56 2.05
C LEU A 55 -6.29 -25.99 2.09
N ILE A 56 -5.07 -26.20 2.59
CA ILE A 56 -4.45 -27.53 2.66
C ILE A 56 -5.19 -28.45 3.65
N PHE A 57 -5.59 -27.93 4.82
CA PHE A 57 -6.15 -28.76 5.89
C PHE A 57 -7.67 -28.92 5.83
N ARG A 58 -8.41 -27.95 5.28
CA ARG A 58 -9.86 -27.86 5.44
C ARG A 58 -10.65 -27.88 4.15
N CYS A 59 -10.04 -27.57 3.01
CA CYS A 59 -10.73 -27.56 1.72
C CYS A 59 -10.18 -28.64 0.80
N GLN A 60 -11.05 -29.47 0.21
CA GLN A 60 -10.68 -30.31 -0.92
C GLN A 60 -10.63 -29.46 -2.20
N VAL A 61 -9.74 -28.48 -2.22
CA VAL A 61 -9.52 -27.63 -3.40
C VAL A 61 -8.73 -28.38 -4.46
N PRO A 62 -9.00 -28.13 -5.75
CA PRO A 62 -8.28 -28.77 -6.83
C PRO A 62 -6.80 -28.35 -6.82
N SER A 63 -5.91 -29.27 -7.20
CA SER A 63 -4.45 -29.12 -7.08
C SER A 63 -3.89 -27.89 -7.79
N TRP A 64 -4.55 -27.41 -8.86
CA TRP A 64 -4.14 -26.21 -9.57
C TRP A 64 -4.26 -24.94 -8.70
N VAL A 65 -5.29 -24.83 -7.85
CA VAL A 65 -5.48 -23.69 -6.94
C VAL A 65 -4.38 -23.65 -5.90
N LEU A 66 -4.04 -24.81 -5.32
CA LEU A 66 -2.96 -24.93 -4.34
C LEU A 66 -1.61 -24.55 -4.95
N ASN A 67 -1.29 -25.05 -6.14
CA ASN A 67 -0.05 -24.69 -6.84
C ASN A 67 0.01 -23.19 -7.17
N THR A 68 -1.09 -22.59 -7.65
CA THR A 68 -1.13 -21.15 -7.92
C THR A 68 -0.90 -20.34 -6.65
N CYS A 69 -1.55 -20.69 -5.52
CA CYS A 69 -1.37 -19.99 -4.26
C CYS A 69 0.08 -20.10 -3.75
N PHE A 70 0.69 -21.30 -3.86
CA PHE A 70 2.06 -21.53 -3.43
C PHE A 70 3.08 -20.74 -4.27
N VAL A 71 2.93 -20.75 -5.61
CA VAL A 71 3.77 -19.97 -6.52
C VAL A 71 3.64 -18.47 -6.24
N MET A 72 2.42 -17.97 -6.03
CA MET A 72 2.17 -16.57 -5.70
C MET A 72 2.78 -16.17 -4.35
N MET A 73 2.74 -17.06 -3.36
CA MET A 73 3.39 -16.84 -2.07
C MET A 73 4.92 -16.74 -2.20
N ILE A 74 5.55 -17.67 -2.93
CA ILE A 74 6.99 -17.61 -3.20
C ILE A 74 7.36 -16.34 -3.96
N PHE A 75 6.56 -15.98 -4.97
CA PHE A 75 6.76 -14.76 -5.73
C PHE A 75 6.66 -13.51 -4.83
N ALA A 76 5.62 -13.39 -4.01
CA ALA A 76 5.43 -12.26 -3.12
C ALA A 76 6.56 -12.15 -2.07
N VAL A 77 6.94 -13.26 -1.44
CA VAL A 77 8.05 -13.29 -0.47
C VAL A 77 9.36 -12.91 -1.16
N SER A 78 9.65 -13.43 -2.37
CA SER A 78 10.88 -13.08 -3.08
C SER A 78 10.94 -11.61 -3.47
N VAL A 79 9.81 -11.01 -3.90
CA VAL A 79 9.70 -9.57 -4.16
C VAL A 79 9.94 -8.75 -2.89
N VAL A 80 9.35 -9.13 -1.76
CA VAL A 80 9.54 -8.42 -0.48
C VAL A 80 10.99 -8.53 -0.02
N VAL A 81 11.61 -9.71 -0.09
CA VAL A 81 13.02 -9.92 0.27
C VAL A 81 13.94 -9.12 -0.64
N ALA A 82 13.70 -9.12 -1.95
CA ALA A 82 14.45 -8.31 -2.90
C ALA A 82 14.31 -6.81 -2.61
N PHE A 83 13.09 -6.34 -2.33
CA PHE A 83 12.83 -4.95 -1.98
C PHE A 83 13.53 -4.53 -0.69
N VAL A 84 13.47 -5.35 0.36
CA VAL A 84 14.20 -5.15 1.61
C VAL A 84 15.70 -5.13 1.34
N GLY A 85 16.23 -6.10 0.57
CA GLY A 85 17.63 -6.15 0.19
C GLY A 85 18.10 -4.87 -0.52
N ILE A 86 17.32 -4.37 -1.48
CA ILE A 86 17.58 -3.10 -2.18
C ILE A 86 17.55 -1.92 -1.20
N CYS A 87 16.64 -1.90 -0.24
CA CYS A 87 16.54 -0.79 0.73
C CYS A 87 17.73 -0.73 1.70
N PHE A 88 18.34 -1.87 2.04
CA PHE A 88 19.40 -1.95 3.05
C PHE A 88 20.82 -2.11 2.49
N GLU A 89 20.98 -2.58 1.25
CA GLU A 89 22.30 -2.84 0.65
C GLU A 89 22.65 -1.81 -0.43
N GLU A 90 23.65 -0.96 -0.15
CA GLU A 90 24.06 0.17 -1.02
C GLU A 90 24.43 -0.30 -2.42
N ARG A 91 25.11 -1.45 -2.51
CA ARG A 91 25.58 -2.03 -3.77
C ARG A 91 24.42 -2.44 -4.69
N TRP A 92 23.31 -2.93 -4.14
CA TRP A 92 22.15 -3.34 -4.93
C TRP A 92 21.34 -2.12 -5.39
N LEU A 93 21.19 -1.13 -4.51
CA LEU A 93 20.50 0.11 -4.84
C LEU A 93 21.25 0.89 -5.93
N GLN A 94 22.56 1.06 -5.80
CA GLN A 94 23.39 1.71 -6.82
C GLN A 94 23.40 0.94 -8.15
N ARG A 95 23.38 -0.40 -8.11
CA ARG A 95 23.29 -1.22 -9.33
C ARG A 95 21.94 -1.04 -10.04
N MET A 96 20.83 -1.01 -9.31
CA MET A 96 19.50 -0.73 -9.87
C MET A 96 19.38 0.67 -10.43
N VAL A 97 19.94 1.67 -9.74
CA VAL A 97 19.99 3.06 -10.22
C VAL A 97 20.81 3.15 -11.51
N ASN A 98 22.00 2.55 -11.56
CA ASN A 98 22.81 2.55 -12.79
C ASN A 98 22.16 1.81 -13.97
N LEU A 99 21.39 0.75 -13.71
CA LEU A 99 20.60 0.04 -14.73
C LEU A 99 19.42 0.86 -15.24
N THR A 100 18.84 1.73 -14.40
CA THR A 100 17.65 2.52 -14.72
C THR A 100 17.97 3.90 -15.28
N ILE A 101 19.14 4.49 -14.96
CA ILE A 101 19.58 5.79 -15.49
C ILE A 101 19.64 5.78 -17.03
N GLY A 102 20.22 4.75 -17.66
CA GLY A 102 20.34 4.71 -19.12
C GLY A 102 19.00 4.77 -19.88
N PRO A 103 18.01 3.94 -19.52
CA PRO A 103 16.65 4.06 -20.05
C PRO A 103 15.98 5.39 -19.71
N LEU A 104 16.23 5.93 -18.52
CA LEU A 104 15.58 7.14 -18.02
C LEU A 104 16.13 8.41 -18.69
N GLU A 105 17.43 8.51 -18.93
CA GLU A 105 18.05 9.60 -19.71
C GLU A 105 17.49 9.66 -21.14
N ARG A 106 17.26 8.48 -21.74
CA ARG A 106 16.65 8.37 -23.08
C ARG A 106 15.19 8.81 -23.10
N ILE A 107 14.45 8.62 -22.00
CA ILE A 107 13.04 9.04 -21.90
C ILE A 107 12.93 10.53 -21.54
N VAL A 108 13.74 11.00 -20.58
CA VAL A 108 13.67 12.35 -20.01
C VAL A 108 14.44 13.37 -20.85
N HIS A 109 15.27 12.95 -21.81
CA HIS A 109 16.08 13.83 -22.67
C HIS A 109 16.90 14.86 -21.87
N ARG A 110 17.37 14.47 -20.67
CA ARG A 110 18.30 15.23 -19.84
C ARG A 110 19.36 14.28 -19.29
N ASP A 111 20.60 14.76 -19.27
CA ASP A 111 21.68 14.10 -18.54
C ASP A 111 21.38 14.18 -17.04
N LEU A 112 21.30 13.01 -16.40
CA LEU A 112 21.11 12.89 -14.98
C LEU A 112 22.49 12.78 -14.33
N ASP A 113 22.83 13.77 -13.49
CA ASP A 113 24.13 13.78 -12.84
C ASP A 113 24.24 12.61 -11.84
N ARG A 114 25.20 11.71 -12.10
CA ARG A 114 25.37 10.46 -11.35
C ARG A 114 25.78 10.71 -9.89
N GLU A 115 26.48 11.80 -9.61
CA GLU A 115 26.89 12.16 -8.25
C GLU A 115 25.73 12.67 -7.40
N LEU A 116 24.78 13.39 -8.00
CA LEU A 116 23.55 13.80 -7.32
C LEU A 116 22.66 12.58 -7.01
N CYS A 117 22.54 11.64 -7.94
CA CYS A 117 21.81 10.38 -7.72
C CYS A 117 22.44 9.51 -6.64
N SER A 118 23.77 9.40 -6.59
CA SER A 118 24.45 8.62 -5.55
C SER A 118 24.32 9.27 -4.16
N GLY A 119 24.36 10.61 -4.09
CA GLY A 119 24.10 11.36 -2.85
C GLY A 119 22.69 11.15 -2.30
N ALA A 120 21.67 11.19 -3.16
CA ALA A 120 20.28 10.92 -2.79
C ALA A 120 20.06 9.46 -2.32
N VAL A 121 20.69 8.50 -3.00
CA VAL A 121 20.71 7.08 -2.60
C VAL A 121 21.28 6.91 -1.19
N PHE A 122 22.42 7.56 -0.91
CA PHE A 122 23.04 7.52 0.41
C PHE A 122 22.16 8.17 1.49
N GLY A 123 21.52 9.30 1.19
CA GLY A 123 20.55 9.97 2.06
C GLY A 123 19.34 9.09 2.39
N PHE A 124 18.83 8.36 1.40
CA PHE A 124 17.71 7.42 1.57
C PHE A 124 18.10 6.26 2.49
N GLN A 125 19.26 5.63 2.24
CA GLN A 125 19.71 4.50 3.05
C GLN A 125 20.01 4.89 4.50
N ARG A 126 20.62 6.06 4.70
CA ARG A 126 20.83 6.62 6.04
C ARG A 126 19.50 6.80 6.77
N SER A 127 18.48 7.32 6.08
CA SER A 127 17.14 7.50 6.64
C SER A 127 16.47 6.17 6.98
N MET A 128 16.60 5.15 6.13
CA MET A 128 16.12 3.78 6.40
C MET A 128 16.80 3.16 7.63
N HIS A 129 18.11 3.34 7.78
CA HIS A 129 18.86 2.83 8.92
C HIS A 129 18.47 3.54 10.24
N LEU A 130 18.23 4.86 10.19
CA LEU A 130 17.73 5.63 11.33
C LEU A 130 16.31 5.18 11.73
N LEU A 131 15.43 4.92 10.76
CA LEU A 131 14.10 4.38 11.02
C LEU A 131 14.15 3.00 11.68
N ARG A 132 15.09 2.13 11.24
CA ARG A 132 15.29 0.80 11.81
C ARG A 132 15.64 0.82 13.30
N HIS A 133 16.31 1.85 13.80
CA HIS A 133 16.68 1.96 15.21
C HIS A 133 15.57 2.53 16.10
N LYS A 134 14.46 3.02 15.52
CA LYS A 134 13.29 3.51 16.25
C LYS A 134 12.23 2.41 16.43
N ASN A 135 12.58 1.39 17.19
CA ASN A 135 11.76 0.18 17.39
C ASN A 135 10.32 0.48 17.85
N GLY A 136 10.13 1.47 18.73
CA GLY A 136 8.79 1.82 19.24
C GLY A 136 7.85 2.35 18.17
N ALA A 137 8.33 3.26 17.31
CA ALA A 137 7.52 3.82 16.22
C ALA A 137 7.23 2.77 15.13
N MET A 138 8.19 1.90 14.84
CA MET A 138 7.99 0.77 13.92
C MET A 138 6.95 -0.22 14.44
N LEU A 139 6.99 -0.56 15.73
CA LEU A 139 6.03 -1.48 16.33
C LEU A 139 4.61 -0.91 16.31
N VAL A 140 4.45 0.37 16.69
CA VAL A 140 3.15 1.05 16.61
C VAL A 140 2.63 1.06 15.16
N SER A 141 3.49 1.36 14.20
CA SER A 141 3.12 1.34 12.77
C SER A 141 2.71 -0.05 12.30
N LEU A 142 3.39 -1.10 12.79
CA LEU A 142 3.05 -2.49 12.49
C LEU A 142 1.71 -2.90 13.08
N ILE A 143 1.42 -2.50 14.32
CA ILE A 143 0.11 -2.75 14.96
C ILE A 143 -1.00 -2.08 14.15
N TRP A 144 -0.81 -0.82 13.75
CA TRP A 144 -1.79 -0.11 12.90
C TRP A 144 -1.95 -0.75 11.53
N ALA A 145 -0.87 -1.20 10.90
CA ALA A 145 -0.94 -1.91 9.62
C ALA A 145 -1.71 -3.22 9.75
N PHE A 146 -1.48 -3.97 10.83
CA PHE A 146 -2.18 -5.22 11.12
C PHE A 146 -3.66 -4.97 11.41
N ALA A 147 -3.99 -3.98 12.23
CA ALA A 147 -5.38 -3.60 12.53
C ALA A 147 -6.12 -3.12 11.27
N GLY A 148 -5.47 -2.31 10.42
CA GLY A 148 -6.03 -1.85 9.16
C GLY A 148 -6.28 -3.01 8.19
N TRP A 149 -5.32 -3.92 8.07
CA TRP A 149 -5.48 -5.12 7.25
C TRP A 149 -6.63 -6.00 7.75
N LEU A 150 -6.69 -6.29 9.05
CA LEU A 150 -7.81 -7.04 9.66
C LEU A 150 -9.14 -6.36 9.38
N CYS A 151 -9.23 -5.03 9.49
CA CYS A 151 -10.45 -4.30 9.21
C CYS A 151 -10.93 -4.51 7.76
N LEU A 152 -10.01 -4.51 6.79
CA LEU A 152 -10.34 -4.79 5.39
C LEU A 152 -10.92 -6.21 5.22
N GLU A 153 -10.29 -7.21 5.82
CA GLU A 153 -10.77 -8.60 5.78
C GLU A 153 -12.14 -8.75 6.48
N MET A 154 -12.35 -8.02 7.58
CA MET A 154 -13.63 -8.00 8.29
C MET A 154 -14.75 -7.38 7.47
N VAL A 155 -14.48 -6.41 6.60
CA VAL A 155 -15.48 -5.90 5.64
C VAL A 155 -15.90 -7.01 4.69
N ALA A 156 -14.96 -7.80 4.18
CA ALA A 156 -15.28 -8.94 3.33
C ALA A 156 -16.09 -10.01 4.06
N PHE A 157 -15.72 -10.32 5.30
CA PHE A 157 -16.48 -11.23 6.15
C PHE A 157 -17.91 -10.74 6.41
N ALA A 158 -18.08 -9.45 6.72
CA ALA A 158 -19.39 -8.84 6.91
C ALA A 158 -20.23 -8.86 5.63
N ALA A 159 -19.61 -8.65 4.46
CA ALA A 159 -20.28 -8.73 3.17
C ALA A 159 -20.84 -10.14 2.90
N PHE A 160 -20.05 -11.20 3.15
CA PHE A 160 -20.54 -12.59 3.06
C PHE A 160 -21.70 -12.86 4.01
N ARG A 161 -21.57 -12.44 5.27
CA ARG A 161 -22.62 -12.61 6.28
C ARG A 161 -23.91 -11.86 5.92
N SER A 162 -23.80 -10.67 5.32
CA SER A 162 -24.97 -9.87 4.90
C SER A 162 -25.81 -10.56 3.82
N LEU A 163 -25.18 -11.41 3.00
CA LEU A 163 -25.83 -12.18 1.95
C LEU A 163 -26.24 -13.59 2.41
N GLY A 164 -26.08 -13.90 3.69
CA GLY A 164 -26.49 -15.17 4.29
C GLY A 164 -25.49 -16.32 4.10
N PHE A 165 -24.27 -16.04 3.64
CA PHE A 165 -23.25 -17.07 3.42
C PHE A 165 -22.32 -17.22 4.63
N GLU A 166 -22.07 -18.46 5.03
CA GLU A 166 -21.09 -18.79 6.06
C GLU A 166 -19.76 -19.18 5.41
N VAL A 167 -18.90 -18.18 5.21
CA VAL A 167 -17.54 -18.39 4.73
C VAL A 167 -16.58 -18.27 5.90
N SER A 168 -15.60 -19.18 5.97
CA SER A 168 -14.57 -19.10 6.99
C SER A 168 -13.67 -17.89 6.74
N LEU A 169 -13.27 -17.22 7.81
CA LEU A 169 -12.40 -16.05 7.73
C LEU A 169 -11.05 -16.38 7.09
N PHE A 170 -10.56 -17.61 7.27
CA PHE A 170 -9.33 -18.10 6.64
C PHE A 170 -9.47 -18.33 5.13
N ALA A 171 -10.64 -18.72 4.64
CA ALA A 171 -10.88 -18.79 3.19
C ALA A 171 -10.79 -17.39 2.57
N ILE A 172 -11.32 -16.37 3.25
CA ILE A 172 -11.24 -14.96 2.81
C ILE A 172 -9.78 -14.53 2.74
N PHE A 173 -8.97 -14.83 3.76
CA PHE A 173 -7.53 -14.54 3.75
C PHE A 173 -6.82 -15.17 2.54
N ALA A 174 -7.14 -16.41 2.19
CA ALA A 174 -6.56 -17.07 1.03
C ALA A 174 -6.92 -16.40 -0.30
N VAL A 175 -8.18 -15.97 -0.45
CA VAL A 175 -8.60 -15.25 -1.66
C VAL A 175 -7.90 -13.90 -1.74
N TYR A 176 -7.92 -13.10 -0.67
CA TYR A 176 -7.29 -11.78 -0.64
C TYR A 176 -5.78 -11.82 -0.87
N SER A 177 -5.13 -12.89 -0.41
CA SER A 177 -3.73 -13.18 -0.66
C SER A 177 -3.38 -13.25 -2.13
N VAL A 178 -4.20 -13.91 -2.94
CA VAL A 178 -4.00 -13.98 -4.39
C VAL A 178 -4.29 -12.61 -5.01
N ILE A 179 -5.42 -12.00 -4.64
CA ILE A 179 -5.87 -10.72 -5.18
C ILE A 179 -4.85 -9.62 -4.97
N ILE A 180 -4.21 -9.56 -3.81
CA ILE A 180 -3.26 -8.48 -3.52
C ILE A 180 -1.98 -8.59 -4.31
N VAL A 181 -1.53 -9.81 -4.63
CA VAL A 181 -0.38 -10.03 -5.52
C VAL A 181 -0.69 -9.51 -6.92
N PHE A 182 -1.88 -9.84 -7.45
CA PHE A 182 -2.33 -9.30 -8.73
C PHE A 182 -2.52 -7.78 -8.71
N GLN A 183 -3.01 -7.23 -7.59
CA GLN A 183 -3.18 -5.78 -7.43
C GLN A 183 -1.85 -5.04 -7.27
N ALA A 184 -0.80 -5.72 -6.77
CA ALA A 184 0.55 -5.18 -6.65
C ALA A 184 1.28 -5.15 -8.00
N LEU A 185 0.87 -5.96 -8.97
CA LEU A 185 1.40 -5.87 -10.33
C LEU A 185 1.05 -4.50 -10.92
N PRO A 186 1.98 -3.82 -11.60
CA PRO A 186 1.74 -2.53 -12.27
C PRO A 186 0.92 -2.72 -13.55
N LEU A 187 -0.23 -3.39 -13.45
CA LEU A 187 -1.21 -3.50 -14.50
C LEU A 187 -1.95 -2.16 -14.58
N VAL A 188 -2.03 -1.60 -15.79
CA VAL A 188 -2.36 -0.19 -16.11
C VAL A 188 -3.79 0.23 -15.71
N LEU A 189 -4.57 -0.63 -15.06
CA LEU A 189 -5.97 -0.36 -14.71
C LEU A 189 -6.07 0.43 -13.39
N PRO A 190 -6.67 1.64 -13.39
CA PRO A 190 -6.87 2.43 -12.18
C PRO A 190 -7.73 1.67 -11.17
N GLY A 191 -7.22 1.48 -9.94
CA GLY A 191 -7.92 0.75 -8.88
C GLY A 191 -8.08 -0.76 -9.10
N GLY A 192 -7.46 -1.33 -10.14
CA GLY A 192 -7.65 -2.73 -10.53
C GLY A 192 -9.08 -3.05 -10.94
N ILE A 193 -9.85 -2.04 -11.36
CA ILE A 193 -11.26 -2.17 -11.76
C ILE A 193 -11.37 -3.16 -12.92
N GLY A 194 -12.31 -4.09 -12.82
CA GLY A 194 -12.54 -5.19 -13.74
C GLY A 194 -11.71 -6.42 -13.39
N LEU A 195 -10.39 -6.29 -13.29
CA LEU A 195 -9.51 -7.44 -13.10
C LEU A 195 -9.65 -8.05 -11.70
N VAL A 196 -9.68 -7.21 -10.66
CA VAL A 196 -9.83 -7.69 -9.27
C VAL A 196 -11.21 -8.30 -9.05
N GLU A 197 -12.25 -7.73 -9.65
CA GLU A 197 -13.63 -8.21 -9.55
C GLU A 197 -13.76 -9.59 -10.20
N ILE A 198 -13.21 -9.76 -11.40
CA ILE A 198 -13.22 -11.05 -12.12
C ILE A 198 -12.43 -12.10 -11.32
N LEU A 199 -11.23 -11.76 -10.84
CA LEU A 199 -10.41 -12.70 -10.07
C LEU A 199 -11.06 -13.06 -8.73
N MET A 200 -11.59 -12.09 -7.97
CA MET A 200 -12.29 -12.38 -6.71
C MET A 200 -13.48 -13.29 -6.95
N THR A 201 -14.30 -12.98 -7.94
CA THR A 201 -15.48 -13.78 -8.29
C THR A 201 -15.08 -15.20 -8.69
N ALA A 202 -14.05 -15.35 -9.53
CA ALA A 202 -13.57 -16.65 -9.98
C ALA A 202 -13.00 -17.49 -8.83
N ILE A 203 -12.20 -16.90 -7.95
CA ILE A 203 -11.60 -17.61 -6.82
C ILE A 203 -12.66 -17.98 -5.78
N PHE A 204 -13.57 -17.07 -5.43
CA PHE A 204 -14.69 -17.40 -4.55
C PHE A 204 -15.58 -18.50 -5.13
N SER A 205 -15.78 -18.49 -6.46
CA SER A 205 -16.50 -19.58 -7.11
C SER A 205 -15.75 -20.91 -7.04
N ALA A 206 -14.43 -20.90 -7.22
CA ALA A 206 -13.58 -22.07 -7.06
C ALA A 206 -13.56 -22.63 -5.62
N VAL A 207 -13.85 -21.79 -4.62
CA VAL A 207 -14.00 -22.19 -3.21
C VAL A 207 -15.38 -22.82 -2.92
N GLY A 208 -16.29 -22.83 -3.90
CA GLY A 208 -17.59 -23.52 -3.83
C GLY A 208 -18.80 -22.59 -3.78
N ILE A 209 -18.62 -21.29 -4.03
CA ILE A 209 -19.72 -20.31 -4.07
C ILE A 209 -20.29 -20.24 -5.50
N SER A 210 -21.61 -20.08 -5.63
CA SER A 210 -22.21 -19.82 -6.95
C SER A 210 -21.60 -18.57 -7.57
N ILE A 211 -21.38 -18.58 -8.89
CA ILE A 211 -20.77 -17.45 -9.60
C ILE A 211 -21.60 -16.15 -9.43
N TYR A 212 -22.93 -16.27 -9.36
CA TYR A 212 -23.83 -15.13 -9.16
C TYR A 212 -23.65 -14.50 -7.77
N ASP A 213 -23.53 -15.35 -6.74
CA ASP A 213 -23.35 -14.91 -5.36
C ASP A 213 -21.95 -14.36 -5.13
N ALA A 214 -20.93 -15.01 -5.69
CA ALA A 214 -19.56 -14.54 -5.66
C ALA A 214 -19.43 -13.16 -6.30
N ALA A 215 -20.12 -12.90 -7.42
CA ALA A 215 -20.15 -11.60 -8.06
C ALA A 215 -20.84 -10.55 -7.19
N ALA A 216 -21.99 -10.89 -6.59
CA ALA A 216 -22.74 -9.99 -5.71
C ALA A 216 -21.92 -9.58 -4.49
N VAL A 217 -21.29 -10.53 -3.79
CA VAL A 217 -20.42 -10.27 -2.64
C VAL A 217 -19.22 -9.41 -3.08
N THR A 218 -18.60 -9.74 -4.21
CA THR A 218 -17.44 -8.99 -4.72
C THR A 218 -17.78 -7.53 -5.00
N ILE A 219 -18.93 -7.26 -5.63
CA ILE A 219 -19.39 -5.89 -5.87
C ILE A 219 -19.62 -5.16 -4.55
N LEU A 220 -20.27 -5.79 -3.57
CA LEU A 220 -20.52 -5.19 -2.26
C LEU A 220 -19.22 -4.85 -1.52
N ILE A 221 -18.26 -5.78 -1.54
CA ILE A 221 -16.92 -5.58 -0.99
C ILE A 221 -16.26 -4.36 -1.62
N ARG A 222 -16.29 -4.26 -2.95
CA ARG A 222 -15.63 -3.17 -3.70
C ARG A 222 -16.35 -1.85 -3.51
N LEU A 223 -17.67 -1.84 -3.36
CA LEU A 223 -18.43 -0.65 -2.98
C LEU A 223 -17.91 -0.04 -1.68
N VAL A 224 -17.66 -0.87 -0.67
CA VAL A 224 -17.14 -0.39 0.61
C VAL A 224 -15.65 -0.08 0.54
N GLN A 225 -14.83 -1.02 0.07
CA GLN A 225 -13.37 -0.90 0.13
C GLN A 225 -12.78 0.09 -0.88
N LEU A 226 -13.42 0.27 -2.04
CA LEU A 226 -12.94 1.18 -3.08
C LEU A 226 -13.70 2.51 -3.03
N TRP A 227 -15.02 2.47 -3.21
CA TRP A 227 -15.81 3.67 -3.43
C TRP A 227 -16.05 4.46 -2.15
N PHE A 228 -16.48 3.81 -1.07
CA PHE A 228 -16.72 4.48 0.20
C PHE A 228 -15.42 5.03 0.80
N LEU A 229 -14.33 4.26 0.82
CA LEU A 229 -13.02 4.75 1.27
C LEU A 229 -12.50 5.91 0.40
N ALA A 230 -12.65 5.84 -0.93
CA ALA A 230 -12.23 6.92 -1.81
C ALA A 230 -13.04 8.20 -1.59
N LEU A 231 -14.35 8.09 -1.39
CA LEU A 231 -15.22 9.24 -1.08
C LEU A 231 -14.82 9.87 0.26
N LEU A 232 -14.65 9.06 1.31
CA LEU A 232 -14.22 9.55 2.62
C LEU A 232 -12.86 10.25 2.55
N GLY A 233 -11.87 9.64 1.87
CA GLY A 233 -10.55 10.24 1.69
C GLY A 233 -10.59 11.53 0.86
N GLY A 234 -11.47 11.60 -0.13
CA GLY A 234 -11.70 12.82 -0.91
C GLY A 234 -12.30 13.94 -0.06
N VAL A 235 -13.35 13.64 0.69
CA VAL A 235 -14.02 14.60 1.59
C VAL A 235 -13.06 15.11 2.65
N SER A 236 -12.27 14.25 3.28
CA SER A 236 -11.28 14.67 4.28
C SER A 236 -10.21 15.58 3.69
N THR A 237 -9.78 15.31 2.46
CA THR A 237 -8.79 16.14 1.76
C THR A 237 -9.35 17.52 1.44
N VAL A 238 -10.59 17.60 0.92
CA VAL A 238 -11.26 18.87 0.64
C VAL A 238 -11.47 19.67 1.93
N HIS A 239 -11.87 19.00 3.02
CA HIS A 239 -12.04 19.65 4.31
C HIS A 239 -10.72 20.23 4.84
N LEU A 240 -9.62 19.47 4.73
CA LEU A 240 -8.30 19.94 5.14
C LEU A 240 -7.80 21.10 4.27
N MET A 241 -7.96 21.03 2.95
CA MET A 241 -7.60 22.12 2.04
C MET A 241 -8.34 23.41 2.37
N ARG A 242 -9.66 23.32 2.58
CA ARG A 242 -10.47 24.48 3.01
C ARG A 242 -10.02 25.06 4.34
N ARG A 243 -9.54 24.23 5.27
CA ARG A 243 -9.01 24.72 6.55
C ARG A 243 -7.68 25.44 6.37
N ILE A 244 -6.78 24.90 5.55
CA ILE A 244 -5.47 25.51 5.27
C ILE A 244 -5.64 26.85 4.55
N ASP A 245 -6.54 26.94 3.57
CA ASP A 245 -6.82 28.20 2.88
C ASP A 245 -7.42 29.24 3.83
N ARG A 246 -8.34 28.83 4.73
CA ARG A 246 -8.91 29.73 5.74
C ARG A 246 -7.88 30.26 6.74
N ASP A 247 -6.97 29.42 7.23
CA ASP A 247 -5.89 29.83 8.14
C ASP A 247 -4.85 30.73 7.43
N ARG A 248 -4.82 30.73 6.10
CA ARG A 248 -3.95 31.60 5.28
C ARG A 248 -4.56 32.98 5.03
N ASP A 249 -5.89 33.06 5.04
CA ASP A 249 -6.69 34.28 4.84
C ASP A 249 -6.98 35.05 6.14
N GLU A 250 -6.67 34.50 7.32
CA GLU A 250 -6.65 35.26 8.59
C GLU A 250 -5.27 35.93 8.78
N PRO A 251 -5.09 37.22 8.46
CA PRO A 251 -3.88 37.93 8.84
C PRO A 251 -3.84 38.01 10.37
N ALA A 252 -2.67 37.71 10.95
CA ALA A 252 -2.36 37.86 12.37
C ALA A 252 -2.84 39.21 12.91
N SER A 253 -4.05 39.22 13.46
CA SER A 253 -4.72 40.38 14.03
C SER A 253 -5.23 40.02 15.42
N SER A 254 -4.29 39.70 16.31
CA SER A 254 -4.48 39.78 17.76
C SER A 254 -3.13 39.87 18.46
N GLY A 255 -2.38 40.92 18.12
CA GLY A 255 -1.25 41.39 18.91
C GLY A 255 -1.52 42.84 19.33
N SER A 256 -2.55 43.08 20.15
CA SER A 256 -2.70 44.36 20.84
C SER A 256 -3.25 44.16 22.25
N SER A 257 -2.66 44.94 23.16
CA SER A 257 -2.98 45.22 24.56
C SER A 257 -2.63 44.16 25.62
N ALA A 258 -1.44 44.28 26.23
CA ALA A 258 -1.25 44.35 27.70
C ALA A 258 0.24 44.45 28.09
N ASP A 259 0.74 45.66 28.37
CA ASP A 259 1.64 46.02 29.49
C ASP A 259 1.99 47.52 29.36
N ALA A 260 1.32 48.41 30.10
CA ALA A 260 1.76 48.96 31.40
C ALA A 260 3.06 49.77 31.25
N GLY A 261 3.10 51.09 31.34
CA GLY A 261 2.42 51.91 32.34
C GLY A 261 3.17 51.83 33.67
N ILE A 262 4.36 52.44 33.73
CA ILE A 262 4.97 53.27 34.79
C ILE A 262 6.26 53.86 34.20
#